data_AF-A0A183IUS2-F1
#
_entry.id   AF-A0A183IUS2-F1
#
_cell.length_a   1.000
_cell.length_b   1.000
_cell.length_c   1.000
_cell.angle_alpha   90.00
_cell.angle_beta   90.00
_cell.angle_gamma   90.00
#
_symmetry.space_group_name_H-M   'P 1'
#
loop_
_entity.id
_entity.type
_entity.pdbx_description
1 polymer ?
#
loop_
_entity_poly.entity_id
_entity_poly.type
_entity_poly.pdbx_seq_one_letter_code
_entity_poly.pdbx_strand_id
1 'polypeptide(L)'
;MEMTVLELYEGYEQLDSSQFSSQRKLLPLVLQQTYIFPQGLSAIAVTETEKAITPRHLLLAMPFGGILEMPKSFLDPRRVLLPTVEQR
;
A
#
# COMPACT_ATOMS: atom_id res chain seq x y z
N MET A 1 -1.81 -17.95 -2.28
CA MET A 1 -2.02 -17.01 -1.14
C MET A 1 -2.55 -15.70 -1.72
N GLU A 2 -3.38 -14.98 -0.98
CA GLU A 2 -3.90 -13.69 -1.42
C GLU A 2 -3.24 -12.56 -0.64
N MET A 3 -2.91 -11.47 -1.32
CA MET A 3 -2.43 -10.24 -0.72
C MET A 3 -3.40 -9.12 -1.05
N THR A 4 -3.99 -8.53 -0.02
CA THR A 4 -4.93 -7.41 -0.16
C THR A 4 -4.26 -6.12 0.26
N VAL A 5 -4.34 -5.10 -0.58
CA VAL A 5 -3.89 -3.75 -0.24
C VAL A 5 -5.11 -2.86 -0.04
N LEU A 6 -5.06 -2.08 1.03
CA LEU A 6 -6.02 -1.03 1.34
C LEU A 6 -5.27 0.30 1.44
N GLU A 7 -5.79 1.31 0.75
CA GLU A 7 -5.30 2.68 0.83
C GLU A 7 -6.45 3.60 1.24
N LEU A 8 -6.17 4.48 2.21
CA LEU A 8 -7.13 5.39 2.81
C LEU A 8 -6.81 6.80 2.33
N TYR A 9 -7.78 7.43 1.68
CA TYR A 9 -7.68 8.79 1.16
C TYR A 9 -8.69 9.71 1.84
N GLU A 10 -8.30 10.96 2.07
CA GLU A 10 -9.17 11.99 2.66
C GLU A 10 -10.14 12.59 1.63
N GLY A 11 -9.76 12.63 0.36
CA GLY A 11 -10.51 13.25 -0.73
C GLY A 11 -9.68 14.34 -1.43
N TYR A 12 -10.36 15.31 -2.04
CA TYR A 12 -9.70 16.45 -2.69
C TYR A 12 -9.46 17.64 -1.76
N GLU A 13 -10.17 17.68 -0.63
CA GLU A 13 -10.04 18.74 0.38
C GLU A 13 -9.50 18.14 1.67
N GLN A 14 -8.52 18.81 2.27
CA GLN A 14 -8.01 18.47 3.59
C GLN A 14 -8.82 19.22 4.64
N LEU A 15 -9.45 18.49 5.56
CA LEU A 15 -10.35 19.06 6.57
C LEU A 15 -9.61 19.87 7.63
N ASP A 16 -8.38 19.48 7.97
CA ASP A 16 -7.53 20.23 8.89
C ASP A 16 -6.05 20.07 8.52
N SER A 17 -5.42 21.17 8.15
CA SER A 17 -3.99 21.22 7.80
C SER A 17 -3.09 21.39 9.03
N SER A 18 -3.65 21.73 10.19
CA SER A 18 -2.90 22.11 11.39
C SER A 18 -2.79 20.97 12.40
N GLN A 19 -3.87 20.20 12.63
CA GLN A 19 -3.90 19.14 13.65
C GLN A 19 -4.84 18.00 13.28
N PHE A 20 -4.38 16.77 13.54
CA PHE A 20 -5.21 15.56 13.47
C PHE A 20 -5.85 15.25 14.83
N SER A 21 -7.17 14.96 14.85
CA SER A 21 -7.91 14.52 16.05
C SER A 21 -8.83 13.37 15.70
N SER A 22 -8.69 12.25 16.41
CA SER A 22 -9.51 11.04 16.20
C SER A 22 -10.96 11.18 16.65
N GLN A 23 -11.30 12.21 17.42
CA GLN A 23 -12.68 12.50 17.84
C GLN A 23 -13.51 13.10 16.70
N ARG A 24 -12.86 13.67 15.67
CA ARG A 24 -13.54 14.13 14.46
C ARG A 24 -13.80 12.94 13.54
N LYS A 25 -15.07 12.69 13.24
CA LYS A 25 -15.47 11.60 12.34
C LYS A 25 -15.25 12.03 10.88
N LEU A 26 -14.13 11.62 10.32
CA LEU A 26 -13.89 11.60 8.88
C LEU A 26 -13.96 10.15 8.41
N LEU A 27 -14.85 9.87 7.46
CA LEU A 27 -14.86 8.58 6.76
C LEU A 27 -13.91 8.68 5.56
N PRO A 28 -12.78 7.95 5.55
CA PRO A 28 -11.87 7.99 4.43
C PRO A 28 -12.47 7.27 3.22
N LEU A 29 -12.08 7.71 2.02
CA LEU A 29 -12.25 6.93 0.81
C LEU A 29 -11.29 5.73 0.87
N VAL A 30 -11.84 4.52 0.89
CA VAL A 30 -11.07 3.29 0.94
C VAL A 30 -10.97 2.70 -0.46
N LEU A 31 -9.74 2.63 -0.99
CA LEU A 31 -9.46 1.87 -2.21
C LEU A 31 -8.85 0.53 -1.82
N GLN A 32 -9.32 -0.55 -2.44
CA GLN A 32 -8.84 -1.89 -2.17
C GLN A 32 -8.60 -2.68 -3.44
N GLN A 33 -7.57 -3.51 -3.43
CA GLN A 33 -7.30 -4.46 -4.50
C GLN A 33 -6.58 -5.70 -3.95
N THR A 34 -6.97 -6.86 -4.49
CA THR A 34 -6.39 -8.16 -4.12
C THR A 34 -5.52 -8.69 -5.25
N TYR A 35 -4.38 -9.24 -4.88
CA TYR A 35 -3.42 -9.86 -5.79
C TYR A 35 -3.16 -11.30 -5.36
N ILE A 36 -2.86 -12.14 -6.35
CA ILE A 36 -2.45 -13.52 -6.10
C ILE A 36 -0.94 -13.54 -5.90
N PHE A 37 -0.50 -14.10 -4.77
CA PHE A 37 0.91 -14.41 -4.51
C PHE A 37 1.14 -15.92 -4.60
N PRO A 38 2.11 -16.38 -5.40
CA PRO A 38 2.25 -17.79 -5.78
C PRO A 38 2.79 -18.69 -4.65
N GLN A 39 3.38 -18.12 -3.60
CA GLN A 39 4.01 -18.86 -2.52
C GLN A 39 3.43 -18.52 -1.15
N GLY A 40 3.74 -19.33 -0.14
CA GLY A 40 3.46 -18.97 1.26
C GLY A 40 4.53 -18.01 1.80
N LEU A 41 4.16 -17.20 2.79
CA LEU A 41 5.08 -16.31 3.52
C LEU A 41 5.22 -16.75 4.98
N SER A 42 6.44 -16.70 5.49
CA SER A 42 6.75 -16.96 6.90
C SER A 42 6.78 -15.67 7.72
N ALA A 43 7.21 -14.56 7.12
CA ALA A 43 7.21 -13.24 7.74
C ALA A 43 7.12 -12.12 6.69
N ILE A 44 6.69 -10.94 7.12
CA ILE A 44 6.59 -9.73 6.31
C ILE A 44 7.15 -8.57 7.12
N ALA A 45 7.94 -7.70 6.48
CA ALA A 45 8.39 -6.42 7.03
C ALA A 45 8.34 -5.32 5.97
N VAL A 46 8.54 -4.06 6.38
CA VAL A 46 8.57 -2.88 5.49
C VAL A 46 9.89 -2.14 5.73
N THR A 47 10.46 -1.57 4.68
CA THR A 47 11.64 -0.71 4.81
C THR A 47 11.28 0.64 5.46
N GLU A 48 12.04 1.06 6.45
CA GLU A 48 11.91 2.37 7.10
C GLU A 48 13.19 3.18 6.94
N THR A 49 13.03 4.47 6.64
CA THR A 49 14.13 5.43 6.61
C THR A 49 13.71 6.66 7.40
N GLU A 50 14.67 7.33 8.04
CA GLU A 50 14.41 8.43 8.99
C GLU A 50 13.48 9.51 8.42
N LYS A 51 13.67 9.87 7.15
CA LYS A 51 12.87 10.90 6.47
C LYS A 51 11.76 10.34 5.58
N ALA A 52 11.70 9.02 5.40
CA ALA A 52 10.73 8.34 4.53
C ALA A 52 10.63 8.88 3.09
N ILE A 53 11.70 9.50 2.56
CA ILE A 53 11.76 10.03 1.18
C ILE A 53 11.98 8.90 0.17
N THR A 54 12.72 7.87 0.57
CA THR A 54 13.02 6.70 -0.28
C THR A 54 11.78 5.84 -0.49
N PRO A 55 11.57 5.24 -1.67
CA PRO A 55 10.45 4.33 -1.91
C PRO A 55 10.41 3.20 -0.88
N ARG A 56 9.21 2.93 -0.34
CA ARG A 56 9.02 1.83 0.61
C ARG A 56 8.92 0.50 -0.13
N HIS A 57 9.61 -0.50 0.40
CA HIS A 57 9.59 -1.87 -0.07
C HIS A 57 9.04 -2.79 1.02
N LEU A 58 8.39 -3.86 0.58
CA LEU A 58 7.98 -4.99 1.40
C LEU A 58 9.10 -6.03 1.36
N LEU A 59 9.50 -6.50 2.54
CA LEU A 59 10.43 -7.62 2.71
C LEU A 59 9.61 -8.86 3.02
N LEU A 60 9.57 -9.80 2.09
CA LEU A 60 8.75 -11.01 2.17
C LEU A 60 9.65 -12.22 2.41
N ALA A 61 9.58 -12.80 3.60
CA ALA A 61 10.34 -14.00 3.94
C ALA A 61 9.57 -15.25 3.54
N MET A 62 10.20 -16.11 2.75
CA MET A 62 9.61 -17.36 2.25
C MET A 62 10.03 -18.55 3.13
N PRO A 63 9.22 -19.61 3.23
CA PRO A 63 9.49 -20.75 4.12
C PRO A 63 10.76 -21.55 3.78
N PHE A 64 11.30 -21.38 2.58
CA PHE A 64 12.55 -22.01 2.14
C PHE A 64 13.80 -21.12 2.37
N GLY A 65 13.67 -20.03 3.12
CA GLY A 65 14.78 -19.17 3.54
C GLY A 65 15.13 -18.03 2.58
N GLY A 66 14.43 -17.89 1.45
CA GLY A 66 14.61 -16.75 0.56
C GLY A 66 13.86 -15.50 1.06
N ILE A 67 14.41 -14.32 0.78
CA ILE A 67 13.78 -13.02 1.06
C ILE A 67 13.56 -12.30 -0.28
N LEU A 68 12.31 -11.93 -0.55
CA LEU A 68 11.95 -11.12 -1.71
C LEU A 68 11.73 -9.67 -1.25
N GLU A 69 12.45 -8.74 -1.87
CA GLU A 69 12.16 -7.31 -1.76
C GLU A 69 11.21 -6.90 -2.89
N MET A 70 10.08 -6.29 -2.54
CA MET A 70 9.06 -5.86 -3.50
C MET A 70 8.68 -4.40 -3.29
N PRO A 71 8.76 -3.53 -4.31
CA PRO A 71 8.34 -2.14 -4.17
C PRO A 71 6.84 -2.04 -3.89
N LYS A 72 6.42 -1.18 -2.95
CA LYS A 72 4.99 -0.97 -2.65
C LYS A 72 4.20 -0.44 -3.86
N SER A 73 4.86 0.23 -4.81
CA SER A 73 4.24 0.72 -6.05
C SER A 73 3.71 -0.39 -6.96
N PHE A 74 4.16 -1.64 -6.81
CA PHE A 74 3.58 -2.77 -7.54
C PHE A 74 2.17 -3.12 -7.04
N LEU A 75 1.87 -2.84 -5.78
CA LEU A 75 0.57 -3.09 -5.16
C LEU A 75 -0.22 -1.77 -5.05
N ASP A 76 -0.69 -1.27 -6.19
CA ASP A 76 -1.49 -0.02 -6.26
C ASP A 76 -2.97 -0.33 -6.53
N PRO A 77 -3.88 -0.04 -5.59
CA PRO A 77 -5.31 -0.30 -5.76
C PRO A 77 -6.01 0.59 -6.80
N ARG A 78 -5.31 1.59 -7.35
CA ARG A 78 -5.81 2.45 -8.42
C ARG A 78 -5.50 1.89 -9.81
N ARG A 79 -4.75 0.78 -9.89
CA ARG A 79 -4.35 0.18 -11.16
C ARG A 79 -5.55 -0.51 -11.81
N VAL A 80 -5.97 0.02 -12.95
CA VAL A 80 -7.06 -0.57 -13.76
C VAL A 80 -6.53 -1.66 -14.69
N LEU A 81 -7.41 -2.60 -15.05
CA LEU A 81 -7.09 -3.68 -16.02
C LEU A 81 -6.87 -3.15 -17.43
N LEU A 82 -7.64 -2.12 -17.83
CA LEU A 82 -7.56 -1.48 -19.13
C LEU A 82 -7.11 -0.03 -18.93
N PRO A 83 -5.88 0.35 -19.34
CA PRO A 83 -5.36 1.68 -19.09
C PRO A 83 -6.17 2.74 -19.83
N THR A 84 -6.56 3.79 -19.12
CA THR A 84 -7.12 5.01 -19.72
C THR A 84 -6.00 5.92 -20.24
N VAL A 85 -6.35 6.98 -20.99
CA VAL A 85 -5.35 7.93 -21.53
C VAL A 85 -4.57 8.63 -20.41
N GLU A 86 -5.22 8.92 -19.28
CA GLU A 86 -4.59 9.53 -18.09
C GLU A 86 -3.60 8.59 -17.38
N GLN A 87 -3.65 7.28 -17.64
CA GLN A 87 -2.83 6.25 -17.01
C GLN A 87 -1.75 5.69 -17.96
N ARG A 88 -1.57 6.29 -19.15
CA ARG A 88 -0.56 5.89 -20.14
C ARG A 88 0.80 6.57 -19.93
#